data_AF-A0A939KF12-F1
#
_entry.id   AF-A0A939KF12-F1
#
_cell.length_a   1.000
_cell.length_b   1.000
_cell.length_c   1.000
_cell.angle_alpha   90.00
_cell.angle_beta   90.00
_cell.angle_gamma   90.00
#
_symmetry.space_group_name_H-M   'P 1'
#
loop_
_entity.id
_entity.type
_entity.pdbx_description
1 polymer ?
#
loop_
_entity_poly.entity_id
_entity_poly.type
_entity_poly.pdbx_seq_one_letter_code
_entity_poly.pdbx_strand_id
1 'polypeptide(L)'
;MYDYKENRVHGGSSYADAMYRFGATSEHYARRMTERTIEKEWGKDSPYRYFGADTFFIISRNDVPMIIKDYAFVEMHRCTAVHSFENWVKELVRKE
;
A
#
# COMPACT_ATOMS: atom_id res chain seq x y z
N MET A 1 -24.04 25.07 14.20
CA MET A 1 -23.59 25.43 12.84
C MET A 1 -22.29 24.68 12.60
N TYR A 2 -22.39 23.46 12.05
CA TYR A 2 -21.21 22.63 11.80
C TYR A 2 -20.64 23.04 10.44
N ASP A 3 -19.45 23.62 10.49
CA ASP A 3 -18.66 24.04 9.33
C ASP A 3 -18.17 22.77 8.61
N TYR A 4 -18.99 22.28 7.67
CA TYR A 4 -18.58 21.29 6.67
C TYR A 4 -17.59 21.99 5.73
N LYS A 5 -16.35 22.17 6.18
CA LYS A 5 -15.21 22.29 5.26
C LYS A 5 -15.03 20.92 4.63
N GLU A 6 -15.84 20.68 3.61
CA GLU A 6 -15.57 19.75 2.55
C GLU A 6 -14.13 19.98 2.10
N ASN A 7 -13.22 19.15 2.63
CA ASN A 7 -11.98 18.83 1.96
C ASN A 7 -12.38 18.26 0.61
N ARG A 8 -12.57 19.14 -0.39
CA ARG A 8 -12.68 18.78 -1.79
C ARG A 8 -11.38 18.07 -2.17
N VAL A 9 -11.41 16.75 -2.02
CA VAL A 9 -10.41 15.84 -2.57
C VAL A 9 -10.39 16.12 -4.08
N HIS A 10 -9.30 16.72 -4.55
CA HIS A 10 -9.12 17.06 -5.95
C HIS A 10 -9.40 15.82 -6.82
N GLY A 11 -10.38 15.97 -7.71
CA GLY A 11 -10.97 14.90 -8.49
C GLY A 11 -10.00 14.31 -9.50
N GLY A 12 -9.85 12.99 -9.43
CA GLY A 12 -9.17 12.19 -10.44
C GLY A 12 -8.69 10.84 -9.92
N SER A 13 -9.52 10.04 -9.23
CA SER A 13 -9.10 8.67 -8.83
C SER A 13 -10.17 7.75 -8.23
N SER A 14 -11.36 8.20 -7.83
CA SER A 14 -12.19 7.39 -6.90
C SER A 14 -12.73 6.08 -7.49
N TYR A 15 -13.24 6.10 -8.72
CA TYR A 15 -13.78 4.88 -9.34
C TYR A 15 -12.70 3.94 -9.86
N ALA A 16 -11.66 4.46 -10.51
CA ALA A 16 -10.59 3.64 -11.07
C ALA A 16 -9.76 2.95 -9.97
N ASP A 17 -9.49 3.64 -8.86
CA ASP A 17 -8.77 3.09 -7.72
C ASP A 17 -9.64 2.06 -6.97
N ALA A 18 -10.95 2.32 -6.84
CA ALA A 18 -11.91 1.34 -6.32
C ALA A 18 -11.99 0.09 -7.21
N MET A 19 -12.11 0.26 -8.53
CA MET A 19 -12.16 -0.85 -9.49
C MET A 19 -10.86 -1.64 -9.52
N TYR A 20 -9.70 -0.99 -9.42
CA TYR A 20 -8.42 -1.67 -9.25
C TYR A 20 -8.36 -2.44 -7.92
N ARG A 21 -8.90 -1.86 -6.84
CA ARG A 21 -9.01 -2.53 -5.53
C ARG A 21 -9.92 -3.74 -5.52
N PHE A 22 -10.95 -3.82 -6.36
CA PHE A 22 -11.80 -5.01 -6.43
C PHE A 22 -11.40 -5.98 -7.54
N GLY A 23 -10.73 -5.49 -8.59
CA GLY A 23 -10.37 -6.30 -9.77
C GLY A 23 -8.97 -6.88 -9.78
N ALA A 24 -7.99 -6.28 -9.08
CA ALA A 24 -6.63 -6.80 -9.05
C ALA A 24 -6.49 -7.97 -8.07
N THR A 25 -5.68 -8.97 -8.43
CA THR A 25 -5.27 -10.05 -7.51
C THR A 25 -4.55 -9.44 -6.30
N SER A 26 -4.63 -10.13 -5.16
CA SER A 26 -4.01 -9.72 -3.90
C SER A 26 -2.51 -9.48 -4.05
N GLU A 27 -1.83 -10.33 -4.83
CA GLU A 27 -0.43 -10.20 -5.20
C GLU A 27 -0.14 -8.89 -5.93
N HIS A 28 -0.85 -8.66 -7.03
CA HIS A 28 -0.63 -7.48 -7.88
C HIS A 28 -0.99 -6.18 -7.16
N TYR A 29 -2.02 -6.23 -6.30
CA TYR A 29 -2.38 -5.13 -5.44
C TYR A 29 -1.28 -4.84 -4.40
N ALA A 30 -0.80 -5.86 -3.68
CA ALA A 30 0.24 -5.74 -2.68
C ALA A 30 1.50 -5.13 -3.28
N ARG A 31 2.00 -5.69 -4.40
CA ARG A 31 3.18 -5.18 -5.09
C ARG A 31 3.04 -3.71 -5.46
N ARG A 32 1.98 -3.36 -6.20
CA ARG A 32 1.81 -1.99 -6.71
C ARG A 32 1.64 -0.98 -5.59
N MET A 33 0.87 -1.33 -4.55
CA MET A 33 0.64 -0.42 -3.42
C MET A 33 1.89 -0.26 -2.58
N THR A 34 2.64 -1.34 -2.32
CA THR A 34 3.90 -1.26 -1.59
C THR A 34 4.93 -0.43 -2.35
N GLU A 35 5.17 -0.72 -3.63
CA GLU A 35 6.12 0.04 -4.48
C GLU A 35 5.74 1.52 -4.53
N ARG A 36 4.46 1.84 -4.75
CA ARG A 36 3.96 3.23 -4.79
C ARG A 36 4.12 3.96 -3.46
N THR A 37 3.85 3.28 -2.33
CA THR A 37 4.02 3.88 -1.00
C THR A 37 5.49 4.12 -0.69
N ILE A 38 6.36 3.17 -1.02
CA ILE A 38 7.81 3.33 -0.86
C ILE A 38 8.33 4.51 -1.70
N GLU A 39 7.92 4.60 -2.97
CA GLU A 39 8.33 5.69 -3.85
C GLU A 39 7.87 7.06 -3.32
N LYS A 40 6.66 7.14 -2.74
CA LYS A 40 6.15 8.37 -2.13
C LYS A 40 6.94 8.80 -0.89
N GLU A 41 7.33 7.85 -0.03
CA GLU A 41 8.00 8.17 1.23
C GLU A 41 9.52 8.36 1.05
N TRP A 42 10.17 7.58 0.16
CA TRP A 42 11.63 7.57 0.00
C TRP A 42 12.16 8.04 -1.35
N GLY A 43 11.34 8.00 -2.41
CA GLY A 43 11.79 8.27 -3.77
C GLY A 43 12.59 7.11 -4.38
N LYS A 44 13.40 7.41 -5.41
CA LYS A 44 14.13 6.42 -6.21
C LYS A 44 15.25 5.70 -5.46
N ASP A 45 15.87 6.37 -4.49
CA ASP A 45 16.99 5.83 -3.70
C ASP A 45 16.50 5.15 -2.42
N SER A 46 15.28 4.59 -2.46
CA SER A 46 14.71 3.90 -1.31
C SER A 46 15.56 2.69 -0.90
N PRO A 47 15.88 2.54 0.39
CA PRO A 47 16.51 1.33 0.89
C PRO A 47 15.55 0.13 0.91
N TYR A 48 14.25 0.36 0.68
CA TYR A 48 13.22 -0.66 0.74
C TYR A 48 12.96 -1.32 -0.62
N ARG A 49 12.80 -2.65 -0.61
CA ARG A 49 12.46 -3.45 -1.80
C ARG A 49 11.33 -4.43 -1.49
N TYR A 50 10.48 -4.65 -2.50
CA TYR A 50 9.41 -5.64 -2.47
C TYR A 50 9.84 -6.90 -3.23
N PHE A 51 9.62 -8.06 -2.63
CA PHE A 51 9.80 -9.36 -3.28
C PHE A 51 8.50 -10.17 -3.15
N GLY A 52 7.91 -10.57 -4.28
CA GLY A 52 6.76 -11.45 -4.32
C GLY A 52 7.18 -12.92 -4.46
N ALA A 53 6.44 -13.80 -3.81
CA ALA A 53 6.45 -15.25 -4.01
C ALA A 53 5.00 -15.72 -4.18
N ASP A 54 4.76 -17.00 -4.47
CA ASP A 54 3.43 -17.50 -4.84
C ASP A 54 2.33 -17.22 -3.79
N THR A 55 2.67 -17.29 -2.50
CA THR A 55 1.70 -17.18 -1.39
C THR A 55 1.98 -16.03 -0.43
N PHE A 56 3.15 -15.41 -0.52
CA PHE A 56 3.60 -14.37 0.40
C PHE A 56 4.50 -13.37 -0.29
N PHE A 57 4.73 -12.25 0.38
CA PHE A 57 5.69 -11.24 -0.03
C PHE A 57 6.61 -10.86 1.12
N ILE A 58 7.76 -10.32 0.76
CA ILE A 58 8.79 -9.82 1.66
C ILE A 58 9.01 -8.34 1.36
N ILE A 59 9.11 -7.53 2.42
CA ILE A 59 9.70 -6.19 2.31
C ILE A 59 11.05 -6.23 3.03
N SER A 60 12.11 -5.90 2.30
CA SER A 60 13.47 -5.81 2.85
C SER A 60 13.92 -4.36 2.95
N ARG A 61 14.89 -4.08 3.83
CA ARG A 61 15.65 -2.83 3.86
C ARG A 61 17.13 -3.13 3.71
N ASN A 62 17.79 -2.53 2.72
CA ASN A 62 19.21 -2.79 2.40
C ASN A 62 19.51 -4.29 2.30
N ASP A 63 18.66 -5.02 1.56
CA ASP A 63 18.74 -6.47 1.33
C ASP A 63 18.58 -7.35 2.59
N VAL A 64 18.22 -6.76 3.74
CA VAL A 64 17.84 -7.49 4.96
C VAL A 64 16.30 -7.61 5.01
N PRO A 65 15.74 -8.84 5.06
CA PRO A 65 14.29 -9.03 5.21
C PRO A 65 13.79 -8.39 6.51
N MET A 66 12.80 -7.49 6.41
CA MET A 66 12.17 -6.86 7.57
C MET A 66 10.84 -7.51 7.92
N ILE A 67 10.02 -7.80 6.91
CA ILE A 67 8.71 -8.37 7.12
C ILE A 67 8.37 -9.38 6.04
N ILE A 68 7.62 -10.40 6.44
CA ILE A 68 7.06 -11.42 5.57
C ILE A 68 5.56 -11.49 5.88
N LYS A 69 4.73 -11.39 4.84
CA LYS A 69 3.27 -11.45 4.97
C LYS A 69 2.66 -12.23 3.82
N ASP A 70 1.63 -13.00 4.10
CA ASP A 70 0.84 -13.67 3.08
C ASP A 70 -0.11 -12.70 2.36
N TYR A 71 -0.67 -13.15 1.25
CA TYR A 71 -1.65 -12.36 0.50
C TYR A 71 -3.05 -12.34 1.13
N ALA A 72 -3.37 -13.25 2.05
CA ALA A 72 -4.64 -13.22 2.79
C ALA A 72 -4.69 -12.01 3.76
N PHE A 73 -3.55 -11.64 4.34
CA PHE A 73 -3.37 -10.41 5.11
C PHE A 73 -3.74 -9.17 4.29
N VAL A 74 -3.34 -9.14 3.01
CA VAL A 74 -3.63 -8.02 2.10
C VAL A 74 -5.12 -7.91 1.84
N GLU A 75 -5.80 -9.04 1.60
CA GLU A 75 -7.26 -9.07 1.41
C GLU A 75 -8.02 -8.60 2.66
N MET A 76 -7.59 -9.05 3.84
CA MET A 76 -8.18 -8.59 5.10
C MET A 76 -8.10 -7.06 5.25
N HIS A 77 -6.94 -6.47 4.92
CA HIS A 77 -6.78 -5.01 4.91
C HIS A 77 -7.65 -4.33 3.84
N ARG A 78 -7.76 -4.90 2.63
CA ARG A 78 -8.63 -4.38 1.56
C ARG A 78 -10.10 -4.35 1.97
N CYS A 79 -10.57 -5.34 2.73
CA CYS A 79 -11.93 -5.41 3.24
C CYS A 79 -12.19 -4.45 4.41
N THR A 80 -11.17 -4.16 5.22
CA THR A 80 -11.34 -3.38 6.47
C THR A 80 -11.56 -1.90 6.20
N ALA A 81 -10.71 -1.26 5.40
CA ALA A 81 -10.84 0.16 5.11
C ALA A 81 -10.15 0.55 3.80
N VAL A 82 -10.64 1.64 3.20
CA VAL A 82 -9.99 2.30 2.06
C VAL A 82 -8.58 2.73 2.48
N HIS A 83 -7.57 2.31 1.72
CA HIS A 83 -6.15 2.56 1.98
C HIS A 83 -5.54 1.91 3.25
N SER A 84 -6.22 0.94 3.86
CA SER A 84 -5.72 0.29 5.08
C SER A 84 -4.33 -0.34 4.90
N PHE A 85 -4.12 -1.01 3.76
CA PHE A 85 -2.85 -1.66 3.45
C PHE A 85 -1.74 -0.64 3.20
N GLU A 86 -2.03 0.41 2.44
CA GLU A 86 -1.13 1.50 2.12
C GLU A 86 -0.66 2.23 3.39
N ASN A 87 -1.60 2.48 4.32
CA ASN A 87 -1.27 3.08 5.61
C ASN A 87 -0.38 2.15 6.44
N TRP A 88 -0.64 0.85 6.43
CA TRP A 88 0.21 -0.12 7.10
C TRP A 88 1.64 -0.14 6.52
N VAL A 89 1.78 -0.14 5.18
CA VAL A 89 3.10 -0.04 4.54
C VAL A 89 3.77 1.28 4.90
N LYS A 90 3.01 2.39 4.92
CA LYS A 90 3.54 3.72 5.25
C LYS A 90 4.14 3.77 6.65
N GLU A 91 3.44 3.24 7.65
CA GLU A 91 3.97 3.18 9.01
C GLU A 91 5.22 2.29 9.10
N LEU A 92 5.26 1.19 8.34
CA LEU A 92 6.43 0.31 8.28
C LEU A 92 7.67 1.00 7.70
N VAL A 93 7.50 1.82 6.66
CA VAL A 93 8.61 2.46 5.94
C VAL A 93 8.82 3.91 6.37
N ARG A 94 8.18 4.39 7.43
CA ARG A 94 8.22 5.79 7.83
C ARG A 94 9.66 6.25 8.09
N LYS A 95 10.02 7.45 7.59
CA LYS A 95 11.28 8.12 7.93
C LYS A 95 11.21 8.61 9.38
N GLU A 96 12.19 8.20 10.19
CA GLU A 96 12.40 8.76 11.53
C GLU A 96 12.84 10.23 11.47
#